data_AF-A0A9X0WCN2-F1
#
_entry.id   AF-A0A9X0WCN2-F1
#
_cell.length_a   1.000
_cell.length_b   1.000
_cell.length_c   1.000
_cell.angle_alpha   90.00
_cell.angle_beta   90.00
_cell.angle_gamma   90.00
#
_symmetry.space_group_name_H-M   'P 1'
#
loop_
_entity.id
_entity.type
_entity.pdbx_description
1 polymer ?
#
loop_
_entity_poly.entity_id
_entity_poly.type
_entity_poly.pdbx_seq_one_letter_code
_entity_poly.pdbx_strand_id
1 'polypeptide(L)' 'MRPRQLTALLQSCRKIKLRRLFFVFADRHKHAWRERLNPDDFSLGTGDRALITGGKIHPRYRIVVPPEFVDIPTADADGP' A
#
# COMPACT_ATOMS: atom_id res chain seq x y z
N MET A 1 -8.66 -14.11 7.32
CA MET A 1 -7.18 -14.06 7.40
C MET A 1 -6.78 -13.87 8.86
N ARG A 2 -5.83 -14.65 9.39
CA ARG A 2 -5.36 -14.51 10.79
C ARG A 2 -4.28 -13.40 10.87
N PRO A 3 -4.54 -12.27 11.54
CA PRO A 3 -3.64 -11.11 11.51
C PRO A 3 -2.26 -11.37 12.11
N ARG A 4 -2.15 -12.31 13.07
CA ARG A 4 -0.87 -12.69 13.69
C ARG A 4 0.11 -13.32 12.70
N GLN A 5 -0.37 -14.22 11.84
CA GLN A 5 0.47 -14.87 10.83
C GLN A 5 0.95 -13.84 9.79
N LEU A 6 0.05 -12.95 9.38
CA LEU A 6 0.36 -11.90 8.42
C LEU A 6 1.42 -10.92 8.96
N THR A 7 1.32 -10.55 10.23
CA THR A 7 2.30 -9.70 10.92
C THR A 7 3.68 -10.36 10.93
N ALA A 8 3.78 -11.64 11.32
CA ALA A 8 5.04 -12.37 11.35
C ALA A 8 5.68 -12.48 9.94
N LEU A 9 4.86 -12.69 8.90
CA LEU A 9 5.33 -12.72 7.51
C LEU A 9 5.86 -11.36 7.04
N LEU A 10 5.15 -10.27 7.35
CA LEU A 10 5.56 -8.91 7.00
C LEU A 10 6.83 -8.48 7.75
N GLN A 11 6.96 -8.87 9.02
CA GLN A 11 8.17 -8.64 9.82
C GLN A 11 9.38 -9.39 9.26
N SER A 12 9.17 -10.64 8.83
CA SER A 12 10.22 -11.47 8.22
C SER A 12 10.60 -11.05 6.80
N CYS A 13 9.73 -10.31 6.09
CA CYS A 13 9.94 -9.90 4.72
C CYS A 13 11.02 -8.81 4.62
N ARG A 14 12.18 -9.11 4.03
CA ARG A 14 13.28 -8.13 3.87
C ARG A 14 13.05 -7.10 2.74
N LYS A 15 12.06 -7.32 1.87
CA LYS A 15 11.82 -6.49 0.69
C LYS A 15 10.85 -5.35 1.01
N ILE A 16 11.40 -4.16 1.21
CA ILE A 16 10.63 -2.92 1.46
C ILE A 16 9.57 -2.66 0.38
N LYS A 17 9.89 -2.88 -0.90
CA LYS A 17 8.93 -2.70 -2.01
C LYS A 17 7.67 -3.57 -1.84
N LEU A 18 7.85 -4.82 -1.44
CA LEU A 18 6.74 -5.75 -1.22
C LEU A 18 5.89 -5.34 -0.01
N ARG A 19 6.52 -4.92 1.10
CA ARG A 19 5.80 -4.42 2.28
C ARG A 19 4.93 -3.22 1.93
N ARG A 20 5.49 -2.22 1.22
CA ARG A 20 4.72 -1.05 0.77
C ARG A 20 3.58 -1.44 -0.16
N LEU A 21 3.86 -2.27 -1.16
CA LEU A 21 2.85 -2.74 -2.11
C LEU A 21 1.72 -3.52 -1.43
N PHE A 22 2.05 -4.36 -0.46
CA PHE A 22 1.08 -5.08 0.34
C PHE A 22 0.10 -4.13 1.02
N PHE A 23 0.59 -3.05 1.63
CA PHE A 23 -0.25 -2.06 2.27
C PHE A 23 -1.11 -1.25 1.28
N VAL A 24 -0.60 -0.96 0.07
CA VAL A 24 -1.40 -0.38 -1.02
C VAL A 24 -2.63 -1.26 -1.31
N PHE A 25 -2.41 -2.56 -1.50
CA PHE A 25 -3.51 -3.50 -1.75
C PHE A 25 -4.45 -3.65 -0.56
N ALA A 26 -3.91 -3.68 0.66
CA ALA A 26 -4.69 -3.84 1.88
C ALA A 26 -5.59 -2.62 2.14
N ASP A 27 -5.15 -1.40 1.81
CA ASP A 27 -5.98 -0.19 1.86
C ASP A 27 -7.12 -0.26 0.83
N ARG A 28 -6.82 -0.63 -0.42
CA ARG A 28 -7.81 -0.72 -1.50
C ARG A 28 -8.97 -1.67 -1.17
N HIS A 29 -8.66 -2.84 -0.62
CA HIS A 29 -9.67 -3.86 -0.36
C HIS A 29 -10.38 -3.69 1.00
N LYS A 30 -10.02 -2.68 1.80
CA LYS A 30 -10.63 -2.35 3.11
C LYS A 30 -10.93 -3.58 3.98
N HIS A 31 -9.99 -4.52 4.04
CA HIS A 31 -10.22 -5.75 4.80
C HIS A 31 -10.29 -5.46 6.31
N ALA A 32 -11.19 -6.11 7.06
CA ALA A 32 -11.33 -5.95 8.51
C ALA A 32 -10.04 -6.20 9.33
N TRP A 33 -9.09 -6.97 8.79
CA TRP A 33 -7.80 -7.19 9.44
C TRP A 33 -6.79 -6.06 9.20
N ARG A 34 -6.98 -5.20 8.19
CA ARG A 34 -6.10 -4.07 7.87
C ARG A 34 -6.11 -3.01 8.98
N GLU A 35 -7.26 -2.80 9.62
CA GLU A 35 -7.41 -1.89 10.77
C GLU A 35 -6.59 -2.36 11.98
N ARG A 36 -6.31 -3.67 12.05
CA ARG A 36 -5.50 -4.29 13.10
C ARG A 36 -4.00 -4.28 12.81
N LEU A 37 -3.59 -3.78 11.64
CA LEU A 37 -2.19 -3.65 11.25
C LEU A 37 -1.82 -2.17 11.20
N ASN A 38 -0.91 -1.77 12.07
CA ASN A 38 -0.34 -0.43 12.01
C ASN A 38 0.87 -0.44 11.06
N PRO A 39 0.86 0.31 9.94
CA PRO A 39 2.00 0.39 9.03
C PRO A 39 3.29 0.90 9.72
N ASP A 40 3.18 1.66 10.81
CA ASP A 40 4.34 2.14 11.60
C ASP A 40 5.09 1.01 12.33
N ASP A 41 4.41 -0.12 12.60
CA ASP A 41 5.02 -1.30 13.22
C ASP A 41 5.98 -2.04 12.27
N PHE A 42 5.95 -1.69 10.98
CA PHE A 42 6.74 -2.32 9.94
C PHE A 42 7.78 -1.36 9.37
N SER A 43 8.98 -1.88 9.11
CA SER A 43 10.01 -1.11 8.40
C SER A 43 9.60 -0.92 6.93
N LEU A 44 8.92 0.18 6.64
CA LEU A 44 8.58 0.62 5.28
C LEU A 44 9.73 1.40 4.63
N GLY A 45 10.81 1.67 5.37
CA GLY A 45 11.98 2.40 4.89
C GLY A 45 11.68 3.85 4.50
N THR A 46 12.72 4.58 4.14
CA THR A 46 12.65 6.00 3.78
C THR A 46 12.73 6.21 2.27
N GLY A 47 12.31 7.41 1.82
CA GLY A 47 12.36 7.83 0.43
C GLY A 47 11.30 7.18 -0.48
N ASP A 48 11.31 7.60 -1.74
CA ASP A 48 10.39 7.14 -2.78
C ASP A 48 10.92 5.86 -3.44
N ARG A 49 10.01 4.94 -3.80
CA ARG A 49 10.38 3.70 -4.48
C ARG A 49 9.52 3.45 -5.69
N ALA A 50 10.12 3.10 -6.82
CA ALA A 50 9.34 2.69 -7.99
C ALA A 50 9.11 1.18 -8.02
N LEU A 51 7.85 0.76 -8.15
CA LEU A 51 7.50 -0.63 -8.54
C LEU A 51 7.57 -0.77 -10.06
N ILE A 52 7.05 0.21 -10.77
CA ILE A 52 7.02 0.29 -12.24
C ILE A 52 7.53 1.65 -12.73
N THR A 53 8.01 1.70 -13.96
CA THR A 53 8.31 2.94 -14.67
C THR A 53 7.02 3.50 -15.27
N GLY A 54 6.77 4.80 -15.15
CA GLY A 54 5.58 5.46 -15.71
C GLY A 54 4.29 5.33 -14.88
N GLY A 55 4.38 4.81 -13.65
CA GLY A 55 3.25 4.82 -12.71
C GLY A 55 3.07 6.15 -11.97
N LYS A 56 2.11 6.20 -11.05
CA LYS A 56 1.89 7.32 -10.12
C LYS A 56 2.38 6.97 -8.72
N ILE A 57 2.88 7.96 -7.98
CA ILE A 57 3.31 7.75 -6.60
C ILE A 57 2.09 7.65 -5.67
N HIS A 58 2.00 6.56 -4.91
CA HIS A 58 1.02 6.42 -3.84
C HIS A 58 1.45 7.28 -2.65
N PRO A 59 0.68 8.31 -2.24
CA PRO A 59 1.12 9.32 -1.29
C PRO A 59 1.42 8.73 0.10
N ARG A 60 0.56 7.83 0.59
CA ARG A 60 0.69 7.20 1.92
C ARG A 60 1.93 6.31 2.09
N TYR A 61 2.28 5.54 1.06
CA TYR A 61 3.35 4.53 1.13
C TYR A 61 4.57 4.90 0.29
N ARG A 62 4.55 6.08 -0.36
CA ARG A 62 5.62 6.63 -1.20
C ARG A 62 6.19 5.61 -2.19
N ILE A 63 5.30 4.88 -2.87
CA ILE A 63 5.66 3.85 -3.85
C ILE A 63 4.97 4.15 -5.20
N VAL A 64 5.73 4.13 -6.30
CA VAL A 64 5.18 4.27 -7.65
C VAL A 64 4.48 2.98 -8.02
N VAL A 65 3.19 3.07 -8.26
CA VAL A 65 2.28 1.98 -8.62
C VAL A 65 1.53 2.36 -9.90
N PRO A 66 0.90 1.40 -10.59
CA PRO A 66 -0.04 1.73 -11.66
C PRO A 66 -1.08 2.75 -11.19
N PRO A 67 -1.51 3.68 -12.08
CA PRO A 67 -2.37 4.80 -11.70
C PRO A 67 -3.69 4.36 -11.08
N GLU A 68 -4.18 3.16 -11.41
CA GLU A 68 -5.38 2.55 -10.81
C GLU A 68 -5.29 2.30 -9.30
N PHE A 69 -4.08 2.27 -8.73
CA PHE A 69 -3.83 2.01 -7.31
C PHE A 69 -3.57 3.27 -6.50
N VAL A 70 -3.45 4.43 -7.16
CA VAL A 70 -3.46 5.70 -6.45
C VAL A 70 -4.93 6.08 -6.34
N ASP A 71 -5.49 5.97 -5.13
CA ASP A 71 -6.84 6.48 -4.85
C ASP A 71 -6.75 8.02 -4.91
N ILE A 72 -6.88 8.52 -6.13
CA ILE A 72 -7.18 9.91 -6.39
C ILE A 72 -8.71 9.94 -6.30
N PRO A 73 -9.35 10.76 -5.44
CA PRO A 73 -10.75 11.04 -5.66
C PRO A 73 -10.83 11.70 -7.03
N THR A 74 -11.19 10.93 -8.05
CA THR A 74 -11.51 11.45 -9.37
C THR A 74 -12.74 12.31 -9.18
N ALA A 75 -12.52 13.61 -8.98
CA ALA A 75 -13.51 14.64 -9.20
C ALA A 75 -13.67 14.80 -10.72
N ASP A 76 -14.26 13.79 -11.39
CA ASP A 76 -14.70 13.78 -12.79
C ASP A 76 -15.51 12.48 -12.98
N ALA A 77 -16.78 12.44 -13.35
CA ALA A 77 -17.74 13.47 -13.68
C ALA A 77 -19.15 12.86 -13.50
N ASP A 78 -19.93 13.44 -12.58
CA ASP A 78 -21.38 13.53 -12.76
C ASP A 78 -21.59 14.80 -13.59
N GLY A 79 -22.08 14.63 -14.81
CA GLY A 79 -22.46 15.70 -15.73
C GLY A 79 -23.43 15.09 -16.75
N PRO A 80 -24.57 15.74 -17.00
CA PRO A 80 -25.82 15.11 -17.45
C PRO A 80 -25.80 14.57 -18.88
#